data_AF-A0A938KBQ0-F1
#
_entry.id   AF-A0A938KBQ0-F1
#
_cell.length_a   1.000
_cell.length_b   1.000
_cell.length_c   1.000
_cell.angle_alpha   90.00
_cell.angle_beta   90.00
_cell.angle_gamma   90.00
#
_symmetry.space_group_name_H-M   'P 1'
#
loop_
_entity.id
_entity.type
_entity.pdbx_description
1 polymer ?
#
loop_
_entity_poly.entity_id
_entity_poly.type
_entity_poly.pdbx_seq_one_letter_code
_entity_poly.pdbx_strand_id
1 'polypeptide(L)' 'MSYLTLEVQIDHGRVLPKEPGKLPETGSGLLTILESAPTETSSMTPLEAFRELQRQLQLTPEKAQVWKATIREARR' A
#
# COMPACT_ATOMS: atom_id res chain seq x y z
N MET A 1 -0.18 -22.12 -29.57
CA MET A 1 -1.05 -20.93 -29.34
C MET A 1 -0.15 -19.81 -28.88
N SER A 2 -0.10 -18.69 -29.63
CA SER A 2 0.71 -17.53 -29.27
C SER A 2 -0.13 -16.59 -28.43
N TYR A 3 0.33 -16.25 -27.22
CA TYR A 3 -0.32 -15.25 -26.37
C TYR A 3 0.40 -13.91 -26.57
N LEU A 4 -0.36 -12.85 -26.82
CA LEU A 4 0.14 -11.49 -26.98
C LEU A 4 -0.31 -10.65 -25.79
N THR A 5 0.65 -10.13 -25.03
CA THR A 5 0.39 -9.18 -23.94
C THR A 5 0.75 -7.79 -24.43
N LEU A 6 -0.19 -6.85 -24.31
CA LEU A 6 0.00 -5.44 -24.67
C LEU A 6 -0.47 -4.55 -23.52
N GLU A 7 0.11 -3.36 -23.45
CA GLU A 7 -0.43 -2.32 -22.58
C GLU A 7 -1.74 -1.79 -23.13
N VAL A 8 -2.72 -1.66 -22.23
CA VAL A 8 -4.04 -1.14 -22.53
C VAL A 8 -4.41 -0.06 -21.53
N GLN A 9 -5.18 0.93 -21.98
CA GLN A 9 -5.86 1.88 -21.13
C GLN A 9 -7.33 1.45 -21.00
N ILE A 10 -7.85 1.44 -19.77
CA ILE A 10 -9.27 1.21 -19.53
C ILE A 10 -9.93 2.57 -19.32
N ASP A 11 -10.85 2.93 -20.21
CA ASP A 11 -11.58 4.20 -20.17
C ASP A 11 -13.09 3.92 -20.21
N HIS A 12 -13.80 4.20 -19.12
CA HIS A 12 -15.25 4.01 -18.99
C HIS A 12 -15.74 2.62 -19.48
N GLY A 13 -15.01 1.55 -19.17
CA GLY A 13 -15.35 0.18 -19.58
C GLY A 13 -14.91 -0.20 -21.00
N ARG A 14 -14.25 0.69 -21.73
CA ARG A 14 -13.59 0.39 -23.01
C ARG A 14 -12.12 0.06 -22.79
N VAL A 15 -11.63 -1.00 -23.41
CA VAL A 15 -10.21 -1.38 -23.40
C VAL A 15 -9.57 -0.84 -24.68
N LEU A 16 -8.65 0.11 -24.52
CA LEU A 16 -7.95 0.78 -25.60
C LEU A 16 -6.48 0.31 -25.62
N PRO A 17 -6.05 -0.49 -26.60
CA PRO A 17 -4.66 -0.88 -26.73
C PRO A 17 -3.80 0.34 -27.07
N LYS A 18 -2.65 0.48 -26.42
CA LYS A 18 -1.69 1.55 -26.76
C LYS A 18 -1.05 1.32 -28.13
N GLU A 19 -0.92 0.06 -28.53
CA GLU A 19 -0.31 -0.37 -29.80
C GLU A 19 -1.30 -1.21 -30.62
N PRO A 20 -2.37 -0.62 -31.17
CA PRO A 20 -3.41 -1.35 -31.90
C PRO A 20 -2.88 -2.13 -33.11
N GLY A 21 -1.79 -1.67 -33.75
CA GLY A 21 -1.20 -2.35 -34.91
C GLY A 21 -0.55 -3.71 -34.62
N LYS A 22 -0.36 -4.08 -33.34
CA LYS A 22 0.10 -5.41 -32.94
C LYS A 22 -1.05 -6.41 -32.77
N LEU A 23 -2.30 -5.93 -32.73
CA LEU A 23 -3.47 -6.79 -32.61
C LEU A 23 -3.84 -7.40 -33.96
N PRO A 24 -4.38 -8.64 -33.97
CA PRO A 24 -4.98 -9.22 -35.16
C PRO A 24 -6.26 -8.47 -35.54
N GLU A 25 -6.69 -8.56 -36.81
CA GLU A 25 -7.93 -7.91 -37.27
C GLU A 25 -9.17 -8.39 -36.50
N THR A 26 -9.20 -9.66 -36.08
CA THR A 26 -10.25 -10.22 -35.22
C THR A 26 -9.66 -11.21 -34.21
N GLY A 27 -10.32 -11.38 -33.06
CA GLY A 27 -9.90 -12.32 -32.04
C GLY A 27 -10.68 -12.18 -30.73
N SER A 28 -10.43 -13.11 -29.81
CA SER A 28 -10.97 -13.10 -28.44
C SER A 28 -9.81 -13.14 -27.45
N GLY A 29 -9.95 -12.45 -26.31
CA GLY A 29 -8.90 -12.38 -25.29
C GLY A 29 -9.48 -12.33 -23.87
N LEU A 30 -8.60 -12.55 -22.90
CA LEU A 30 -8.90 -12.41 -21.47
C LEU A 30 -8.32 -11.09 -20.96
N LEU A 31 -9.05 -10.42 -20.06
CA LEU A 31 -8.59 -9.21 -19.38
C LEU A 31 -8.30 -9.52 -17.92
N THR A 32 -7.07 -9.25 -17.49
CA THR A 32 -6.68 -9.28 -16.08
C THR A 32 -6.48 -7.85 -15.61
N ILE A 33 -7.26 -7.41 -14.62
CA ILE A 33 -7.10 -6.11 -13.98
C ILE A 33 -6.23 -6.31 -12.75
N LEU A 34 -5.06 -5.68 -12.74
CA LEU A 34 -4.25 -5.56 -11.53
C LEU A 34 -4.82 -4.38 -10.75
N GLU A 35 -5.60 -4.67 -9.71
CA GLU A 35 -5.93 -3.64 -8.72
C GLU A 35 -4.61 -3.08 -8.21
N SER A 36 -4.37 -1.78 -8.43
CA SER A 36 -3.30 -1.10 -7.74
C SER A 36 -3.57 -1.34 -6.26
N ALA A 37 -2.63 -2.01 -5.58
CA ALA A 37 -2.76 -2.33 -4.16
C ALA A 37 -3.40 -1.12 -3.48
N PRO A 38 -4.52 -1.29 -2.75
CA PRO A 38 -5.20 -0.16 -2.15
C PRO A 38 -4.11 0.61 -1.44
N THR A 39 -3.83 1.81 -1.94
CA THR A 39 -3.01 2.73 -1.21
C THR A 39 -3.95 3.12 -0.11
N GLU A 40 -3.99 2.30 0.94
CA GLU A 40 -4.39 2.74 2.26
C GLU A 40 -3.35 3.79 2.64
N THR A 41 -3.40 4.93 1.97
CA THR A 41 -3.03 6.20 2.55
C THR A 41 -4.03 6.35 3.68
N SER A 42 -3.73 5.67 4.79
CA SER A 42 -4.03 6.19 6.10
C SER A 42 -3.76 7.68 5.98
N SER A 43 -4.82 8.49 6.08
CA SER A 43 -4.75 9.94 5.93
C SER A 43 -3.83 10.58 6.97
N MET A 44 -3.35 9.78 7.93
CA MET A 44 -2.33 10.12 8.89
C MET A 44 -0.92 9.96 8.30
N THR A 45 -0.16 11.03 8.42
CA THR A 45 1.29 10.98 8.26
C THR A 45 1.90 9.98 9.26
N PRO A 46 3.09 9.41 8.97
CA PRO A 46 3.76 8.50 9.91
C PRO A 46 3.96 9.07 11.32
N LEU A 47 4.14 10.39 11.43
CA LEU A 47 4.28 11.08 12.72
C LEU A 47 2.95 11.10 13.50
N GLU A 48 1.82 11.26 12.81
CA GLU A 48 0.49 11.25 13.42
C GLU A 48 0.10 9.85 13.86
N ALA A 49 0.37 8.83 13.04
CA ALA A 49 0.18 7.44 13.41
C ALA A 49 1.00 7.07 14.66
N PHE A 50 2.26 7.53 14.73
CA PHE A 50 3.10 7.33 15.90
C PHE A 50 2.55 8.03 17.15
N ARG A 51 2.09 9.28 17.02
CA ARG A 51 1.47 10.02 18.15
C ARG A 51 0.19 9.35 18.65
N GLU A 52 -0.63 8.86 17.74
CA GLU A 52 -1.86 8.14 18.10
C GLU A 52 -1.55 6.83 18.83
N LEU A 53 -0.54 6.09 18.36
CA LEU A 53 -0.06 4.89 19.04
C LEU A 53 0.48 5.21 20.45
N GLN A 54 1.26 6.28 20.60
CA GLN A 54 1.75 6.75 21.91
C GLN A 54 0.59 7.08 22.85
N ARG A 55 -0.48 7.71 22.34
CA ARG A 55 -1.69 8.04 23.10
C ARG A 55 -2.43 6.78 23.53
N GLN A 56 -2.66 5.84 22.62
CA GLN A 56 -3.37 4.57 22.91
C GLN A 56 -2.64 3.73 23.95
N LEU A 57 -1.32 3.62 23.81
CA LEU A 57 -0.47 2.88 24.75
C LEU A 57 -0.15 3.69 26.01
N GLN A 58 -0.65 4.92 26.12
CA GLN A 58 -0.40 5.85 27.22
C GLN A 58 1.11 5.93 27.56
N LEU A 59 1.96 6.01 26.52
CA LEU A 59 3.40 6.09 26.66
C LEU A 59 3.79 7.51 27.06
N THR A 60 3.71 7.80 28.36
CA THR A 60 4.05 9.12 28.88
C THR A 60 5.53 9.21 29.27
N PRO A 61 6.13 10.41 29.25
CA PRO A 61 7.51 10.62 29.70
C PRO A 61 7.76 10.11 31.12
N GLU A 62 6.76 10.21 32.00
CA GLU A 62 6.85 9.77 33.40
C GLU A 62 6.98 8.24 33.48
N LYS A 63 6.14 7.49 32.74
CA LYS A 63 6.26 6.02 32.65
C LYS A 63 7.61 5.59 32.10
N ALA A 64 8.14 6.31 31.11
CA ALA A 64 9.47 6.04 30.57
C ALA A 64 10.58 6.27 31.60
N GLN A 65 10.47 7.30 32.45
CA GLN A 65 11.43 7.53 33.54
C GLN A 65 11.36 6.45 34.62
N VAL A 66 10.14 6.05 35.01
CA VAL A 66 9.94 4.96 35.97
C VAL A 66 10.55 3.66 35.44
N TRP A 67 10.25 3.30 34.19
CA TRP A 67 10.82 2.10 33.57
C TRP A 67 12.35 2.15 33.49
N LYS A 68 12.93 3.30 33.08
CA LYS A 68 14.40 3.49 33.09
C LYS A 68 15.00 3.34 34.48
N ALA A 69 14.33 3.82 35.52
CA ALA A 69 14.76 3.66 36.90
C ALA A 69 14.69 2.19 37.34
N THR A 70 13.61 1.47 37.05
CA THR A 70 13.47 0.03 37.32
C THR A 70 14.57 -0.78 36.65
N ILE A 71 14.85 -0.53 35.36
CA ILE A 71 15.91 -1.24 34.63
C ILE A 71 17.29 -0.92 35.18
N ARG A 72 17.52 0.33 35.63
CA ARG A 72 18.79 0.74 36.25
C ARG A 72 19.00 0.04 37.59
N GLU A 73 17.96 -0.08 38.40
CA GLU A 73 18.00 -0.79 39.68
C GLU A 73 18.24 -2.28 39.49
N ALA A 74 17.55 -2.92 38.53
CA ALA A 74 17.73 -4.34 38.22
C ALA A 74 19.13 -4.69 37.65
N ARG A 75 19.94 -3.70 37.30
CA ARG A 75 21.33 -3.86 36.81
C ARG A 75 22.39 -3.62 37.89
N ARG A 76 22.00 -3.14 39.07
CA ARG A 76 22.90 -3.01 40.23
C ARG A 76 22.98 -4.34 40.97
#